data_AF-A0A972N531-F1
#
_entry.id   AF-A0A972N531-F1
#
_cell.length_a   1.000
_cell.length_b   1.000
_cell.length_c   1.000
_cell.angle_alpha   90.00
_cell.angle_beta   90.00
_cell.angle_gamma   90.00
#
_symmetry.space_group_name_H-M   'P 1'
#
loop_
_entity.id
_entity.type
_entity.pdbx_description
1 polymer ?
#
loop_
_entity_poly.entity_id
_entity_poly.type
_entity_poly.pdbx_seq_one_letter_code
_entity_poly.pdbx_strand_id
1 'polypeptide(L)' 'MIDRFGKLDAFTKQFLDIILIKILAAKKNISYISNYNENITITYESGEKLYLKAPSRDDDDILKTVLEFLRSDEK' A
#
# COMPACT_ATOMS: atom_id res chain seq x y z
N MET A 1 -19.57 7.75 -22.27
CA MET A 1 -20.06 7.43 -20.92
C MET A 1 -19.71 8.63 -20.05
N ILE A 2 -20.70 9.35 -19.51
CA ILE A 2 -20.43 10.54 -18.68
C ILE A 2 -19.92 10.05 -17.34
N ASP A 3 -18.68 10.40 -17.00
CA ASP A 3 -18.09 10.16 -15.69
C ASP A 3 -18.93 10.91 -14.63
N ARG A 4 -19.49 10.16 -13.69
CA ARG A 4 -20.37 10.67 -12.63
C ARG A 4 -19.64 10.90 -11.31
N PHE A 5 -18.37 10.52 -11.21
CA PHE A 5 -17.65 10.51 -9.94
C PHE A 5 -16.73 11.71 -9.76
N GLY A 6 -16.46 12.46 -10.83
CA GLY A 6 -15.59 13.63 -10.78
C GLY A 6 -14.17 13.25 -10.35
N LYS A 7 -13.32 14.27 -10.15
CA LYS A 7 -11.95 14.03 -9.67
C LYS A 7 -11.97 13.78 -8.17
N LEU A 8 -11.36 12.68 -7.74
CA LEU A 8 -11.10 12.41 -6.33
C LEU A 8 -10.16 13.49 -5.77
N ASP A 9 -10.49 14.01 -4.60
CA ASP A 9 -9.56 14.79 -3.81
C ASP A 9 -8.44 13.89 -3.24
N ALA A 10 -7.35 14.51 -2.79
CA ALA A 10 -6.17 13.80 -2.31
C ALA A 10 -6.47 12.88 -1.11
N PHE A 11 -7.30 13.33 -0.17
CA PHE A 11 -7.60 12.57 1.04
C PHE A 11 -8.51 11.37 0.73
N THR A 12 -9.51 11.55 -0.11
CA THR A 12 -10.38 10.45 -0.55
C THR A 12 -9.57 9.41 -1.34
N LYS A 13 -8.67 9.84 -2.22
CA LYS A 13 -7.76 8.92 -2.92
C LYS A 13 -6.89 8.14 -1.93
N GLN A 14 -6.24 8.83 -0.98
CA GLN A 14 -5.38 8.21 0.02
C GLN A 14 -6.14 7.19 0.88
N PHE A 15 -7.37 7.53 1.28
CA PHE A 15 -8.24 6.60 2.00
C PHE A 15 -8.50 5.33 1.19
N LEU A 16 -8.89 5.47 -0.08
CA LEU A 16 -9.14 4.32 -0.95
C LEU A 16 -7.87 3.47 -1.18
N ASP A 17 -6.71 4.11 -1.31
CA ASP A 17 -5.42 3.42 -1.43
C ASP A 17 -5.12 2.60 -0.17
N ILE A 18 -5.35 3.14 1.04
CA ILE A 18 -5.20 2.41 2.30
C ILE A 18 -6.17 1.23 2.40
N ILE A 19 -7.43 1.42 2.00
CA ILE A 19 -8.42 0.32 1.99
C ILE A 19 -7.97 -0.79 1.03
N LEU A 20 -7.48 -0.43 -0.15
CA LEU A 20 -6.97 -1.39 -1.12
C LEU A 20 -5.76 -2.16 -0.57
N ILE A 21 -4.80 -1.46 0.06
CA ILE A 21 -3.65 -2.06 0.74
C ILE A 21 -4.13 -3.09 1.76
N LYS A 22 -5.11 -2.76 2.60
CA LYS A 22 -5.64 -3.69 3.61
C LYS A 22 -6.24 -4.96 2.99
N ILE A 23 -7.00 -4.81 1.90
CA ILE A 23 -7.62 -5.95 1.20
C ILE A 23 -6.53 -6.85 0.58
N LEU A 24 -5.54 -6.27 -0.09
CA LEU A 24 -4.47 -7.01 -0.74
C LEU A 24 -3.54 -7.68 0.28
N ALA A 25 -3.21 -6.99 1.37
CA ALA A 25 -2.41 -7.53 2.47
C ALA A 25 -3.09 -8.76 3.10
N ALA A 26 -4.40 -8.69 3.35
CA ALA A 26 -5.17 -9.81 3.89
C ALA A 26 -5.15 -11.04 2.95
N LYS A 27 -5.25 -10.83 1.63
CA LYS A 27 -5.15 -11.93 0.65
C LYS A 27 -3.78 -12.61 0.63
N LYS A 28 -2.74 -11.95 1.14
CA LYS A 28 -1.34 -12.40 1.15
C LYS A 28 -0.87 -12.90 2.50
N ASN A 29 -1.78 -13.06 3.47
CA ASN A 29 -1.44 -13.42 4.85
C ASN A 29 -0.38 -12.46 5.45
N ILE A 30 -0.47 -11.18 5.11
CA ILE A 30 0.33 -10.12 5.72
C ILE A 30 -0.40 -9.66 6.97
N SER A 31 0.25 -9.82 8.13
CA SER A 31 -0.32 -9.45 9.42
C SER A 31 -0.11 -7.96 9.73
N TYR A 32 1.00 -7.38 9.27
CA TYR A 32 1.36 -6.01 9.61
C TYR A 32 2.22 -5.33 8.54
N ILE A 33 1.94 -4.06 8.26
CA ILE A 33 2.74 -3.17 7.42
C ILE A 33 3.02 -1.90 8.22
N SER A 34 4.29 -1.50 8.30
CA SER A 34 4.71 -0.26 8.95
C SER A 34 5.78 0.44 8.15
N ASN A 35 5.92 1.75 8.33
CA ASN A 35 7.01 2.53 7.78
C ASN A 35 7.73 3.36 8.87
N TYR A 36 9.03 3.59 8.66
CA TYR A 36 9.82 4.58 9.37
C TYR A 36 10.67 5.35 8.36
N ASN A 37 10.36 6.64 8.18
CA ASN A 37 10.79 7.42 7.02
C ASN A 37 10.42 6.69 5.71
N GLU A 38 11.42 6.48 4.85
CA GLU A 38 11.34 5.76 3.57
C GLU A 38 11.35 4.22 3.71
N ASN A 39 11.64 3.68 4.90
CA ASN A 39 11.79 2.23 5.09
C ASN A 39 10.45 1.61 5.48
N ILE A 40 9.99 0.63 4.71
CA ILE A 40 8.74 -0.09 4.93
C ILE A 40 9.08 -1.51 5.38
N THR A 41 8.42 -1.98 6.43
CA THR A 41 8.52 -3.35 6.95
C THR A 41 7.18 -4.03 6.80
N ILE A 42 7.18 -5.20 6.16
CA ILE A 42 6.04 -6.08 5.99
C ILE A 42 6.30 -7.31 6.86
N THR A 43 5.34 -7.65 7.71
CA THR A 43 5.37 -8.86 8.53
C THR A 43 4.26 -9.79 8.07
N TYR A 44 4.63 -11.01 7.74
CA TYR A 44 3.69 -12.07 7.38
C TYR A 44 3.15 -12.76 8.62
N GLU A 45 2.02 -13.46 8.49
CA GLU A 45 1.48 -14.31 9.56
C GLU A 45 2.46 -15.43 9.96
N SER A 46 3.34 -15.85 9.04
CA SER A 46 4.43 -16.80 9.33
C SER A 46 5.52 -16.24 10.27
N GLY A 47 5.50 -14.93 10.53
CA GLY A 47 6.56 -14.22 11.26
C GLY A 47 7.73 -13.76 10.39
N GLU A 48 7.75 -14.14 9.10
CA GLU A 48 8.73 -13.62 8.14
C GLU A 48 8.59 -12.11 7.98
N LYS A 49 9.72 -11.42 7.83
CA LYS A 49 9.78 -9.98 7.59
C LYS A 49 10.43 -9.67 6.26
N LEU A 50 9.76 -8.82 5.50
CA LEU A 50 10.26 -8.28 4.25
C LEU A 50 10.43 -6.77 4.38
N TYR A 51 11.55 -6.27 3.86
CA TYR A 51 11.90 -4.86 3.92
C TYR A 51 11.83 -4.26 2.52
N LEU A 52 11.11 -3.16 2.40
CA LEU A 52 11.02 -2.34 1.19
C LEU A 52 11.56 -0.94 1.49
N LYS A 53 11.97 -0.25 0.44
CA LYS A 53 12.40 1.14 0.52
C LYS A 53 11.64 1.97 -0.51
N ALA A 54 10.92 2.98 -0.02
CA ALA A 54 10.26 3.98 -0.84
C ALA A 54 11.30 4.96 -1.41
N PRO A 55 11.01 5.62 -2.55
CA PRO A 55 11.92 6.62 -3.14
C PRO A 55 12.03 7.90 -2.30
N SER A 56 11.03 8.18 -1.45
CA SER A 56 11.03 9.31 -0.53
C SER A 56 10.22 8.97 0.74
N ARG A 57 10.24 9.88 1.72
CA ARG A 57 9.44 9.80 2.94
C ARG A 57 8.03 10.37 2.79
N ASP A 58 7.66 10.85 1.60
CA ASP A 58 6.34 11.42 1.36
C ASP A 58 5.29 10.29 1.32
N ASP A 59 4.15 10.50 1.95
CA ASP A 59 3.13 9.45 2.15
C ASP A 59 2.66 8.84 0.82
N ASP A 60 2.56 9.64 -0.24
CA ASP A 60 2.17 9.18 -1.58
C ASP A 60 3.17 8.17 -2.14
N ASP A 61 4.48 8.39 -1.96
CA ASP A 61 5.53 7.49 -2.43
C ASP A 61 5.58 6.20 -1.61
N ILE A 62 5.33 6.30 -0.31
CA ILE A 62 5.24 5.15 0.60
C ILE A 62 4.05 4.26 0.19
N LEU A 63 2.86 4.85 0.07
CA LEU A 63 1.64 4.13 -0.31
C LEU A 63 1.76 3.50 -1.70
N LYS A 64 2.34 4.23 -2.65
CA LYS A 64 2.59 3.71 -4.01
C LYS A 64 3.53 2.52 -3.98
N THR A 65 4.64 2.59 -3.24
CA THR A 65 5.60 1.50 -3.10
C THR A 65 4.95 0.24 -2.52
N VAL A 66 4.11 0.40 -1.47
CA VAL A 66 3.36 -0.71 -0.88
C VAL A 66 2.37 -1.30 -1.88
N LEU A 67 1.62 -0.47 -2.62
CA LEU A 67 0.65 -0.93 -3.60
C LEU A 67 1.30 -1.67 -4.77
N GLU A 68 2.43 -1.18 -5.28
CA GLU A 68 3.19 -1.83 -6.35
C GLU A 68 3.68 -3.21 -5.90
N PHE A 69 4.23 -3.31 -4.69
CA PHE A 69 4.63 -4.58 -4.09
C PHE A 69 3.45 -5.55 -3.94
N LEU A 70 2.31 -5.10 -3.43
CA LEU A 70 1.14 -5.96 -3.21
C LEU A 70 0.53 -6.45 -4.53
N ARG A 71 0.69 -5.72 -5.63
CA ARG A 71 0.17 -6.07 -6.97
C ARG A 71 1.16 -6.87 -7.81
N SER A 72 2.47 -6.80 -7.56
CA SER A 72 3.47 -7.46 -8.42
C SER A 72 3.34 -8.98 -8.46
N ASP A 73 2.80 -9.56 -7.40
CA ASP A 73 2.56 -11.00 -7.26
C ASP A 73 1.20 -11.47 -7.81
N GLU A 74 0.34 -10.58 -8.33
CA GLU A 74 -0.93 -10.97 -8.97
C GLU A 74 -0.76 -11.35 -10.47
N LYS A 75 0.47 -11.57 -10.94
CA LYS A 75 0.76 -12.02 -12.31
C LYS A 75 0.82 -13.53 -12.46
#